data_AF-A0EYL7-F1
#
_entry.id   AF-A0EYL7-F1
#
_cell.length_a   1.000
_cell.length_b   1.000
_cell.length_c   1.000
_cell.angle_alpha   90.00
_cell.angle_beta   90.00
_cell.angle_gamma   90.00
#
_symmetry.space_group_name_H-M   'P 1'
#
loop_
_entity.id
_entity.type
_entity.pdbx_description
1 polymer ?
#
loop_
_entity_poly.entity_id
_entity_poly.type
_entity_poly.pdbx_seq_one_letter_code
_entity_poly.pdbx_strand_id
1 'polypeptide(L)'
;LLRTLRPLRVISRAPGLKLVVQTLLSSLRPIGNIVIICCTFFIIFGILGIQLFKGQFYYCSGSNVRHIKNRTQCESNPENEWINQQYNFDNLAQALVALFVLASKDGWVDIMYNGIDAVGIDQQPQRDHNEWLILYFISFLLIVGFFVLNMFVGVVVENFHKCREEQAAEELVQRIEKRQLKLQKARQRSLEQPYYINYSKTRMKVHDIVMSKYFDLIVAAIIFLNVVTMALEFYMMPQVMVDIMTYLNYIFTAVFILEALLKIFALGFKRYFKDGWNQLDVTIVILSIAGIAMEELESNIIPINPTIIRIMRVLRIARVLKLLKMAQGIRALLDTVFQALPQVGNLGLLFFLLFFIFAA
;
A
#
# COMPACT_ATOMS: atom_id res chain seq x y z
N LEU A 1 -27.97 -14.77 9.03
CA LEU A 1 -26.94 -15.70 8.51
C LEU A 1 -27.12 -15.95 7.00
N LEU A 2 -27.81 -16.98 6.49
CA LEU A 2 -27.79 -17.27 5.03
C LEU A 2 -28.26 -16.14 4.08
N ARG A 3 -29.01 -15.14 4.57
CA ARG A 3 -29.38 -13.94 3.81
C ARG A 3 -28.21 -12.97 3.58
N THR A 4 -27.17 -13.00 4.40
CA THR A 4 -25.96 -12.16 4.26
C THR A 4 -25.08 -12.62 3.09
N LEU A 5 -25.29 -13.85 2.58
CA LEU A 5 -24.62 -14.40 1.39
C LEU A 5 -25.22 -13.92 0.04
N ARG A 6 -26.35 -13.19 0.05
CA ARG A 6 -27.00 -12.66 -1.16
C ARG A 6 -26.08 -11.82 -2.06
N PRO A 7 -25.15 -10.99 -1.54
CA PRO A 7 -24.18 -10.24 -2.35
C PRO A 7 -23.25 -11.13 -3.19
N LEU A 8 -23.10 -12.43 -2.91
CA LEU A 8 -22.32 -13.36 -3.74
C LEU A 8 -22.87 -13.48 -5.18
N ARG A 9 -24.15 -13.16 -5.41
CA ARG A 9 -24.73 -13.09 -6.77
C ARG A 9 -24.07 -12.01 -7.65
N VAL A 10 -23.34 -11.07 -7.05
CA VAL A 10 -22.55 -10.06 -7.78
C VAL A 10 -21.36 -10.73 -8.50
N ILE A 11 -20.77 -11.80 -7.94
CA ILE A 11 -19.69 -12.58 -8.57
C ILE A 11 -20.13 -13.15 -9.91
N SER A 12 -21.36 -13.68 -9.99
CA SER A 12 -21.88 -14.23 -11.26
C SER A 12 -22.28 -13.16 -12.28
N ARG A 13 -22.48 -11.91 -11.86
CA ARG A 13 -22.91 -10.80 -12.71
C ARG A 13 -21.75 -9.93 -13.22
N ALA A 14 -20.66 -9.83 -12.45
CA ALA A 14 -19.48 -9.07 -12.80
C ALA A 14 -18.40 -9.97 -13.43
N PRO A 15 -18.10 -9.85 -14.74
CA PRO A 15 -17.17 -10.75 -15.42
C PRO A 15 -15.74 -10.66 -14.87
N GLY A 16 -15.29 -9.47 -14.48
CA GLY A 16 -13.96 -9.28 -13.86
C GLY A 16 -13.82 -10.00 -12.52
N LEU A 17 -14.88 -10.01 -11.71
CA LEU A 17 -14.90 -10.69 -10.42
C LEU A 17 -14.93 -12.22 -10.58
N LYS A 18 -15.71 -12.71 -11.55
CA LYS A 18 -15.73 -14.13 -11.93
C LYS A 18 -14.35 -14.62 -12.35
N LEU A 19 -13.64 -13.84 -13.18
CA LEU A 19 -12.29 -14.17 -13.62
C LEU A 19 -11.34 -14.31 -12.43
N VAL A 20 -11.34 -13.34 -11.52
CA VAL A 20 -10.51 -13.36 -10.29
C VAL A 20 -10.79 -14.59 -9.44
N VAL A 21 -12.06 -14.93 -9.20
CA VAL A 21 -12.40 -16.10 -8.38
C VAL A 21 -11.94 -17.39 -9.07
N GLN A 22 -12.10 -17.49 -10.38
CA GLN A 22 -11.66 -18.65 -11.15
C GLN A 22 -10.13 -18.81 -11.14
N THR A 23 -9.37 -17.71 -11.25
CA THR A 23 -7.90 -17.75 -11.18
C THR A 23 -7.39 -18.08 -9.77
N LEU A 24 -8.07 -17.62 -8.73
CA LEU A 24 -7.75 -18.03 -7.35
C LEU A 24 -8.01 -19.53 -7.15
N LEU A 25 -9.16 -20.04 -7.61
CA LEU A 25 -9.50 -21.46 -7.49
C LEU A 25 -8.54 -22.36 -8.29
N SER A 26 -8.13 -21.95 -9.49
CA SER A 26 -7.14 -22.72 -10.27
C SER A 26 -5.76 -22.73 -9.60
N SER A 27 -5.40 -21.67 -8.87
CA SER A 27 -4.16 -21.56 -8.12
C SER A 27 -4.14 -22.37 -6.81
N LEU A 28 -5.30 -22.82 -6.29
CA LEU A 28 -5.38 -23.65 -5.09
C LEU A 28 -4.96 -25.11 -5.33
N ARG A 29 -5.13 -25.62 -6.56
CA ARG A 29 -4.83 -27.01 -6.90
C ARG A 29 -3.37 -27.41 -6.60
N PRO A 30 -2.34 -26.64 -6.99
CA PRO A 30 -0.95 -26.99 -6.66
C PRO A 30 -0.60 -26.83 -5.18
N ILE A 31 -1.34 -26.00 -4.44
CA ILE A 31 -1.12 -25.76 -3.01
C ILE A 31 -1.53 -26.97 -2.16
N GLY A 32 -2.48 -27.78 -2.64
CA GLY A 32 -3.10 -28.87 -1.88
C GLY A 32 -2.10 -29.83 -1.22
N ASN A 33 -1.04 -30.23 -1.94
CA ASN A 33 -0.03 -31.15 -1.41
C ASN A 33 0.72 -30.57 -0.20
N ILE A 34 1.04 -29.27 -0.24
CA ILE A 34 1.77 -28.60 0.84
C ILE A 34 0.85 -28.36 2.05
N VAL A 35 -0.42 -28.03 1.79
CA VAL A 35 -1.43 -27.89 2.86
C VAL A 35 -1.61 -29.18 3.63
N ILE A 36 -1.65 -30.34 2.95
CA ILE A 36 -1.76 -31.64 3.63
C ILE A 36 -0.58 -31.87 4.57
N ILE A 37 0.66 -31.62 4.10
CA ILE A 37 1.87 -31.76 4.92
C ILE A 37 1.81 -30.80 6.13
N CYS A 38 1.43 -29.54 5.90
CA CYS A 38 1.27 -28.54 6.96
C CYS A 38 0.24 -28.99 8.01
N CYS A 39 -0.92 -29.49 7.60
CA CYS A 39 -1.95 -30.03 8.49
C CYS A 39 -1.42 -31.21 9.33
N THR A 40 -0.59 -32.08 8.77
CA THR A 40 0.05 -33.17 9.54
C THR A 40 0.95 -32.62 10.65
N PHE A 41 1.79 -31.63 10.36
CA PHE A 41 2.63 -30.97 11.38
C PHE A 41 1.80 -30.26 12.45
N PHE A 42 0.71 -29.59 12.07
CA PHE A 42 -0.21 -28.96 13.02
C PHE A 42 -0.82 -29.98 13.98
N ILE A 43 -1.21 -31.17 13.50
CA ILE A 43 -1.73 -32.24 14.36
C ILE A 43 -0.64 -32.76 15.30
N ILE A 44 0.58 -33.00 14.80
CA ILE A 44 1.71 -33.47 15.61
C ILE A 44 2.02 -32.48 16.74
N PHE A 45 2.19 -31.19 16.40
CA PHE A 45 2.43 -30.14 17.39
C PHE A 45 1.22 -29.93 18.30
N GLY A 46 -0.01 -30.06 17.80
CA GLY A 46 -1.22 -29.97 18.60
C GLY A 46 -1.27 -31.04 19.68
N ILE A 47 -0.97 -32.30 19.32
CA ILE A 47 -0.90 -33.41 20.27
C ILE A 47 0.25 -33.19 21.27
N LEU A 48 1.42 -32.75 20.81
CA LEU A 48 2.55 -32.43 21.69
C LEU A 48 2.19 -31.30 22.68
N GLY A 49 1.55 -30.23 22.21
CA GLY A 49 1.10 -29.12 23.04
C GLY A 49 0.09 -29.54 24.10
N ILE A 50 -0.85 -30.43 23.78
CA ILE A 50 -1.76 -31.00 24.79
C ILE A 50 -0.98 -31.75 25.87
N GLN A 51 0.02 -32.56 25.49
CA GLN A 51 0.80 -33.30 26.49
C GLN A 51 1.64 -32.38 27.39
N LEU A 52 2.07 -31.23 26.87
CA LEU A 52 2.86 -30.26 27.62
C LEU A 52 2.02 -29.36 28.52
N PHE A 53 0.87 -28.88 28.03
CA PHE A 53 0.18 -27.71 28.60
C PHE A 53 -1.26 -27.95 29.08
N LYS A 54 -1.80 -29.16 28.92
CA LYS A 54 -3.20 -29.46 29.26
C LYS A 54 -3.54 -29.09 30.71
N GLY A 55 -4.55 -28.24 30.88
CA GLY A 55 -5.05 -27.78 32.18
C GLY A 55 -4.16 -26.76 32.89
N GLN A 56 -3.09 -26.27 32.26
CA GLN A 56 -2.12 -25.35 32.86
C GLN A 56 -2.33 -23.88 32.46
N PHE A 57 -3.20 -23.61 31.48
CA PHE A 57 -3.47 -22.27 30.94
C PHE A 57 -4.56 -21.52 31.72
N TYR A 58 -4.81 -21.90 32.97
CA TYR A 58 -5.76 -21.20 33.83
C TYR A 58 -5.06 -20.12 34.64
N TYR A 59 -5.77 -19.05 34.94
CA TYR A 59 -5.29 -17.98 35.81
C TYR A 59 -6.42 -17.39 36.64
N CYS A 60 -6.05 -16.84 37.80
CA CYS A 60 -6.96 -16.10 38.65
C CYS A 60 -7.11 -14.65 38.16
N SER A 61 -8.34 -14.22 37.91
CA SER A 61 -8.71 -12.85 37.57
C SER A 61 -9.45 -12.19 38.75
N GLY A 62 -9.00 -11.02 39.21
CA GLY A 62 -9.61 -10.31 40.34
C GLY A 62 -8.75 -9.18 40.92
N SER A 63 -9.22 -8.54 41.99
CA SER A 63 -8.66 -7.31 42.58
C SER A 63 -7.36 -7.53 43.37
N ASN A 64 -7.16 -8.71 43.98
CA ASN A 64 -6.02 -9.03 44.86
C ASN A 64 -5.34 -10.38 44.52
N VAL A 65 -4.80 -10.52 43.31
CA VAL A 65 -4.24 -11.78 42.80
C VAL A 65 -2.75 -12.02 43.06
N ARG A 66 -2.05 -11.07 43.71
CA ARG A 66 -0.57 -11.07 43.80
C ARG A 66 0.04 -12.18 44.68
N HIS A 67 -0.73 -12.71 45.64
CA HIS A 67 -0.28 -13.72 46.60
C HIS A 67 -0.98 -15.08 46.44
N ILE A 68 -1.76 -15.25 45.37
CA ILE A 68 -2.53 -16.47 45.10
C ILE A 68 -1.62 -17.45 44.36
N LYS A 69 -1.48 -18.67 44.89
CA LYS A 69 -0.62 -19.71 44.31
C LYS A 69 -1.41 -20.81 43.59
N ASN A 70 -2.60 -21.13 44.07
CA ASN A 70 -3.41 -22.23 43.55
C ASN A 70 -4.86 -21.81 43.34
N ARG A 71 -5.59 -22.58 42.54
CA ARG A 71 -7.02 -22.41 42.27
C ARG A 71 -7.88 -22.27 43.53
N THR A 72 -7.67 -23.12 44.53
CA THR A 72 -8.46 -23.09 45.78
C THR A 72 -8.31 -21.78 46.56
N GLN A 73 -7.15 -21.12 46.45
CA GLN A 73 -6.93 -19.81 47.02
C GLN A 73 -7.60 -18.70 46.20
N CYS A 74 -7.66 -18.86 44.88
CA CYS A 74 -8.42 -17.97 44.01
C CYS A 74 -9.92 -18.00 44.38
N GLU A 75 -10.51 -19.20 44.41
CA GLU A 75 -11.93 -19.43 44.69
C GLU A 75 -12.32 -19.14 46.15
N SER A 76 -11.35 -18.92 47.05
CA SER A 76 -11.62 -18.54 48.45
C SER A 76 -12.19 -17.13 48.60
N ASN A 77 -11.91 -16.24 47.64
CA ASN A 77 -12.46 -14.89 47.59
C ASN A 77 -13.58 -14.84 46.54
N PRO A 78 -14.82 -14.47 46.89
CA PRO A 78 -15.93 -14.39 45.94
C PRO A 78 -15.73 -13.33 44.83
N GLU A 79 -14.79 -12.40 44.98
CA GLU A 79 -14.46 -11.41 43.93
C GLU A 79 -13.54 -11.94 42.82
N ASN A 80 -12.94 -13.12 43.02
CA ASN A 80 -11.97 -13.68 42.09
C ASN A 80 -12.59 -14.83 41.27
N GLU A 81 -12.21 -14.92 39.99
CA GLU A 81 -12.63 -16.00 39.10
C GLU A 81 -11.42 -16.75 38.53
N TRP A 82 -11.50 -18.09 38.54
CA TRP A 82 -10.49 -18.96 37.93
C TRP A 82 -10.87 -19.24 36.47
N ILE A 83 -10.24 -18.51 35.55
CA ILE A 83 -10.62 -18.51 34.13
C ILE A 83 -9.52 -19.12 33.28
N ASN A 84 -9.94 -19.79 32.20
CA ASN A 84 -9.02 -20.35 31.21
C ASN A 84 -8.68 -19.30 30.16
N GLN A 85 -7.46 -19.34 29.64
CA GLN A 85 -7.09 -18.52 28.48
C GLN A 85 -7.95 -18.90 27.26
N GLN A 86 -8.29 -17.89 26.45
CA GLN A 86 -9.08 -18.08 25.24
C GLN A 86 -8.38 -19.04 24.26
N TYR A 87 -7.06 -18.98 24.14
CA TYR A 87 -6.25 -19.89 23.32
C TYR A 87 -5.45 -20.81 24.25
N ASN A 88 -5.84 -22.08 24.33
CA ASN A 88 -5.24 -23.07 25.23
C ASN A 88 -5.06 -24.44 24.54
N PHE A 89 -4.49 -25.40 25.27
CA PHE A 89 -4.13 -26.73 24.76
C PHE A 89 -4.88 -27.87 25.48
N ASP A 90 -6.11 -27.64 25.95
CA ASP A 90 -6.85 -28.65 26.72
C ASP A 90 -7.38 -29.81 25.86
N ASN A 91 -7.66 -29.52 24.58
CA ASN A 91 -8.11 -30.50 23.59
C ASN A 91 -7.53 -30.16 22.21
N LEU A 92 -7.57 -31.12 21.28
CA LEU A 92 -6.96 -30.97 19.96
C LEU A 92 -7.55 -29.83 19.15
N ALA A 93 -8.86 -29.60 19.20
CA ALA A 93 -9.47 -28.50 18.45
C ALA A 93 -8.98 -27.14 18.96
N GLN A 94 -8.93 -26.95 20.28
CA GLN A 94 -8.45 -25.71 20.88
C GLN A 94 -6.94 -25.50 20.65
N ALA A 95 -6.16 -26.58 20.75
CA ALA A 95 -4.74 -26.56 20.41
C ALA A 95 -4.51 -26.17 18.95
N LEU A 96 -5.29 -26.71 18.00
CA LEU A 96 -5.20 -26.34 16.59
C LEU A 96 -5.56 -24.88 16.34
N VAL A 97 -6.55 -24.32 17.05
CA VAL A 97 -6.88 -22.89 16.99
C VAL A 97 -5.73 -22.04 17.55
N ALA A 98 -5.16 -22.41 18.69
CA ALA A 98 -4.00 -21.73 19.28
C ALA A 98 -2.78 -21.78 18.33
N LEU A 99 -2.49 -22.94 17.74
CA LEU A 99 -1.43 -23.10 16.74
C LEU A 99 -1.69 -22.32 15.45
N PHE A 100 -2.95 -22.17 15.03
CA PHE A 100 -3.30 -21.33 13.89
C PHE A 100 -3.01 -19.85 14.16
N VAL A 101 -3.34 -19.34 15.35
CA VAL A 101 -3.00 -17.98 15.78
C VAL A 101 -1.49 -17.80 15.94
N LEU A 102 -0.79 -18.80 16.49
CA LEU A 102 0.67 -18.80 16.51
C LEU A 102 1.26 -18.71 15.09
N ALA A 103 0.74 -19.50 14.14
CA ALA A 103 1.21 -19.52 12.76
C ALA A 103 0.95 -18.21 12.00
N SER A 104 -0.13 -17.48 12.32
CA SER A 104 -0.41 -16.16 11.73
C SER A 104 0.52 -15.06 12.24
N LYS A 105 1.29 -15.32 13.32
CA LYS A 105 2.16 -14.37 14.02
C LYS A 105 1.41 -13.14 14.54
N ASP A 106 0.12 -13.26 14.76
CA ASP A 106 -0.71 -12.23 15.37
C ASP A 106 -1.19 -12.73 16.74
N GLY A 107 -0.95 -11.96 17.80
CA GLY A 107 -1.25 -12.40 19.19
C GLY A 107 -0.45 -13.62 19.69
N TRP A 108 0.56 -14.09 18.94
CA TRP A 108 1.34 -15.29 19.29
C TRP A 108 2.19 -15.13 20.56
N VAL A 109 2.61 -13.91 20.85
CA VAL A 109 3.46 -13.57 22.00
C VAL A 109 2.75 -13.89 23.32
N ASP A 110 1.46 -13.58 23.41
CA ASP A 110 0.67 -13.83 24.63
C ASP A 110 0.49 -15.34 24.88
N ILE A 111 0.25 -16.13 23.82
CA ILE A 111 0.14 -17.59 23.91
C ILE A 111 1.48 -18.21 24.36
N MET A 112 2.59 -17.70 23.83
CA MET A 112 3.93 -18.14 24.22
C MET A 112 4.22 -17.82 25.68
N TYR A 113 3.98 -16.59 26.15
CA TYR A 113 4.21 -16.22 27.55
C TYR A 113 3.34 -17.02 28.51
N ASN A 114 2.05 -17.22 28.19
CA ASN A 114 1.18 -18.09 28.98
C ASN A 114 1.70 -19.53 29.07
N GLY A 115 2.38 -20.03 28.03
CA GLY A 115 3.03 -21.34 28.05
C GLY A 115 4.33 -21.38 28.85
N ILE A 116 5.15 -20.32 28.81
CA ILE A 116 6.39 -20.21 29.60
C ILE A 116 6.09 -20.07 31.10
N ASP A 117 5.02 -19.34 31.41
CA ASP A 117 4.58 -19.07 32.78
C ASP A 117 3.76 -20.23 33.38
N ALA A 118 3.46 -21.26 32.59
CA ALA A 118 2.70 -22.43 33.02
C ALA A 118 3.51 -23.26 34.03
N VAL A 119 2.92 -23.51 35.20
CA VAL A 119 3.55 -24.26 36.30
C VAL A 119 2.98 -25.69 36.40
N GLY A 120 1.66 -25.80 36.49
CA GLY A 120 0.98 -27.05 36.77
C GLY A 120 -0.54 -26.92 36.75
N ILE A 121 -1.25 -28.04 36.85
CA ILE A 121 -2.71 -28.07 36.91
C ILE A 121 -3.16 -27.45 38.23
N ASP A 122 -4.15 -26.55 38.16
CA ASP A 122 -4.71 -25.80 39.30
C ASP A 122 -3.70 -24.93 40.06
N GLN A 123 -2.57 -24.58 39.42
CA GLN A 123 -1.54 -23.67 39.96
C GLN A 123 -1.53 -22.36 39.17
N GLN A 124 -1.35 -21.23 39.87
CA GLN A 124 -1.29 -19.91 39.27
C GLN A 124 -0.01 -19.79 38.43
N PRO A 125 -0.08 -19.24 37.20
CA PRO A 125 1.08 -19.04 36.37
C PRO A 125 2.12 -18.19 37.10
N GLN A 126 3.37 -18.64 37.03
CA GLN A 126 4.50 -17.93 37.60
C GLN A 126 5.39 -17.47 36.46
N ARG A 127 5.68 -16.18 36.46
CA ARG A 127 6.53 -15.56 35.44
C ARG A 127 7.86 -16.30 35.29
N ASP A 128 8.20 -16.65 34.05
CA ASP A 128 9.46 -17.28 33.66
C ASP A 128 9.71 -18.62 34.40
N HIS A 129 8.65 -19.39 34.71
CA HIS A 129 8.78 -20.65 35.43
C HIS A 129 9.61 -21.70 34.66
N ASN A 130 9.32 -21.85 33.36
CA ASN A 130 10.04 -22.79 32.51
C ASN A 130 10.36 -22.16 31.13
N GLU A 131 11.45 -21.41 31.10
CA GLU A 131 11.94 -20.73 29.90
C GLU A 131 12.23 -21.70 28.73
N TRP A 132 12.56 -22.97 28.99
CA TRP A 132 12.86 -23.96 27.93
C TRP A 132 11.65 -24.25 27.03
N LEU A 133 10.43 -24.03 27.51
CA LEU A 133 9.21 -24.19 26.72
C LEU A 133 9.14 -23.21 25.53
N ILE A 134 9.96 -22.15 25.52
CA ILE A 134 10.12 -21.28 24.35
C ILE A 134 10.56 -22.07 23.11
N LEU A 135 11.34 -23.14 23.27
CA LEU A 135 11.81 -23.98 22.16
C LEU A 135 10.66 -24.66 21.43
N TYR A 136 9.58 -25.02 22.13
CA TYR A 136 8.38 -25.57 21.51
C TYR A 136 7.74 -24.56 20.54
N PHE A 137 7.53 -23.32 20.99
CA PHE A 137 6.92 -22.26 20.17
C PHE A 137 7.83 -21.85 19.01
N ILE A 138 9.13 -21.65 19.25
CA ILE A 138 10.09 -21.27 18.21
C ILE A 138 10.26 -22.38 17.17
N SER A 139 10.36 -23.64 17.58
CA SER A 139 10.46 -24.77 16.62
C SER A 139 9.22 -24.90 15.76
N PHE A 140 8.02 -24.74 16.34
CA PHE A 140 6.77 -24.70 15.58
C PHE A 140 6.77 -23.56 14.55
N LEU A 141 7.11 -22.33 14.97
CA LEU A 141 7.13 -21.15 14.09
C LEU A 141 8.14 -21.26 12.96
N LEU A 142 9.32 -21.85 13.21
CA LEU A 142 10.33 -22.09 12.19
C LEU A 142 9.87 -23.12 11.16
N ILE A 143 9.32 -24.26 11.63
CA ILE A 143 8.86 -25.34 10.75
C ILE A 143 7.68 -24.87 9.88
N VAL A 144 6.65 -24.29 10.50
CA VAL A 144 5.47 -23.79 9.76
C VAL A 144 5.85 -22.61 8.86
N GLY A 145 6.70 -21.70 9.34
CA GLY A 145 7.21 -20.59 8.55
C GLY A 145 7.95 -21.05 7.28
N PHE A 146 8.76 -22.11 7.40
CA PHE A 146 9.42 -22.74 6.26
C PHE A 146 8.42 -23.31 5.25
N PHE A 147 7.39 -24.03 5.71
CA PHE A 147 6.35 -24.56 4.82
C PHE A 147 5.53 -23.47 4.13
N VAL A 148 5.15 -22.39 4.84
CA VAL A 148 4.41 -21.27 4.26
C VAL A 148 5.26 -20.56 3.20
N LEU A 149 6.55 -20.34 3.46
CA LEU A 149 7.46 -19.75 2.48
C LEU A 149 7.60 -20.66 1.26
N ASN A 150 7.78 -21.97 1.45
CA ASN A 150 7.88 -22.92 0.34
C ASN A 150 6.58 -23.03 -0.45
N MET A 151 5.42 -22.93 0.19
CA MET A 151 4.12 -22.84 -0.48
C MET A 151 4.05 -21.61 -1.37
N PHE A 152 4.45 -20.45 -0.84
CA PHE A 152 4.48 -19.20 -1.61
C PHE A 152 5.43 -19.29 -2.81
N VAL A 153 6.65 -19.77 -2.59
CA VAL A 153 7.64 -19.96 -3.67
C VAL A 153 7.12 -20.94 -4.72
N GLY A 154 6.53 -22.07 -4.30
CA GLY A 154 5.95 -23.05 -5.22
C GLY A 154 4.87 -22.47 -6.13
N VAL A 155 3.93 -21.70 -5.56
CA VAL A 155 2.87 -21.03 -6.32
C VAL A 155 3.44 -19.96 -7.26
N VAL A 156 4.37 -19.15 -6.78
CA VAL A 156 5.00 -18.10 -7.58
C VAL A 156 5.78 -18.70 -8.75
N VAL A 157 6.54 -19.77 -8.51
CA VAL A 157 7.33 -20.46 -9.55
C VAL A 157 6.40 -21.08 -10.60
N GLU A 158 5.35 -21.78 -10.20
CA GLU A 158 4.40 -22.35 -11.16
C GLU A 158 3.68 -21.27 -11.99
N ASN A 159 3.24 -20.19 -11.34
CA ASN A 159 2.62 -19.06 -12.03
C ASN A 159 3.62 -18.33 -12.94
N PHE A 160 4.88 -18.21 -12.54
CA PHE A 160 5.93 -17.62 -13.34
C PHE A 160 6.22 -18.46 -14.59
N HIS A 161 6.26 -19.79 -14.45
CA HIS A 161 6.44 -20.68 -15.60
C HIS A 161 5.30 -20.55 -16.61
N LYS A 162 4.04 -20.56 -16.16
CA LYS A 162 2.87 -20.35 -17.04
C LYS A 162 2.90 -18.99 -17.72
N CYS A 163 3.16 -17.94 -16.94
CA CYS A 163 3.20 -16.57 -17.45
C CYS A 163 4.32 -16.36 -18.48
N ARG A 164 5.49 -16.97 -18.27
CA ARG A 164 6.63 -16.89 -19.19
C ARG A 164 6.32 -17.51 -20.55
N GLU A 165 5.60 -18.63 -20.59
CA GLU A 165 5.19 -19.28 -21.83
C GLU A 165 4.20 -18.42 -22.63
N GLU A 166 3.19 -17.87 -21.96
CA GLU A 166 2.21 -16.95 -22.57
C GLU A 166 2.87 -15.66 -23.06
N GLN A 167 3.73 -15.05 -22.23
CA GLN A 167 4.45 -13.83 -22.58
C GLN A 167 5.40 -14.02 -23.77
N ALA A 168 6.09 -15.15 -23.88
CA ALA A 168 6.99 -15.41 -25.01
C ALA A 168 6.23 -15.45 -26.35
N ALA A 169 5.03 -16.03 -26.37
CA ALA A 169 4.17 -16.07 -27.54
C ALA A 169 3.63 -14.66 -27.89
N GLU A 170 3.13 -13.93 -26.90
CA GLU A 170 2.62 -12.57 -27.10
C GLU A 170 3.72 -11.59 -27.54
N GLU A 171 4.92 -11.67 -26.95
CA GLU A 171 6.05 -10.83 -27.33
C GLU A 171 6.44 -11.00 -28.79
N LEU A 172 6.44 -12.24 -29.30
CA LEU A 172 6.76 -12.51 -30.70
C LEU A 172 5.75 -11.83 -31.63
N VAL A 173 4.45 -11.96 -31.33
CA VAL A 173 3.38 -11.31 -32.10
C VAL A 173 3.51 -9.79 -32.04
N GLN A 174 3.68 -9.22 -30.84
CA GLN A 174 3.85 -7.78 -30.66
C GLN A 174 5.09 -7.23 -31.37
N ARG A 175 6.20 -7.99 -31.43
CA ARG A 175 7.42 -7.57 -32.15
C ARG A 175 7.16 -7.47 -33.65
N ILE A 176 6.42 -8.43 -34.22
CA ILE A 176 6.05 -8.42 -35.65
C ILE A 176 5.14 -7.23 -35.95
N GLU A 177 4.08 -7.02 -35.16
CA GLU A 177 3.15 -5.90 -35.33
C GLU A 177 3.83 -4.53 -35.17
N LYS A 178 4.66 -4.35 -34.13
CA LYS A 178 5.41 -3.09 -33.91
C LYS A 178 6.33 -2.77 -35.08
N ARG A 179 6.96 -3.78 -35.70
CA ARG A 179 7.83 -3.59 -36.86
C ARG A 179 7.04 -3.11 -38.08
N GLN A 180 5.89 -3.72 -38.36
CA GLN A 180 5.01 -3.32 -39.45
C GLN A 180 4.44 -1.91 -39.24
N LEU A 181 3.96 -1.61 -38.03
CA LEU A 181 3.42 -0.30 -37.70
C LEU A 181 4.48 0.81 -37.79
N LYS A 182 5.72 0.54 -37.39
CA LYS A 182 6.84 1.51 -37.53
C LYS A 182 7.10 1.85 -38.99
N LEU A 183 7.13 0.86 -39.88
CA LEU A 183 7.30 1.06 -41.33
C LEU A 183 6.15 1.90 -41.90
N GLN A 184 4.91 1.60 -41.51
CA GLN A 184 3.73 2.34 -41.97
C GLN A 184 3.71 3.79 -41.46
N LYS A 185 3.98 4.01 -40.16
CA LYS A 185 4.05 5.35 -39.57
C LYS A 185 5.22 6.17 -40.08
N ALA A 186 6.37 5.56 -40.37
CA ALA A 186 7.51 6.26 -40.98
C ALA A 186 7.14 6.82 -42.36
N ARG A 187 6.44 6.02 -43.17
CA ARG A 187 5.92 6.43 -44.49
C ARG A 187 4.87 7.55 -44.40
N GLN A 188 4.06 7.56 -43.34
CA GLN A 188 3.03 8.58 -43.13
C GLN A 188 3.62 9.89 -42.58
N ARG A 189 4.58 9.81 -41.66
CA ARG A 189 5.27 10.99 -41.08
C ARG A 189 6.17 11.72 -42.08
N SER A 190 6.72 11.03 -43.08
CA SER A 190 7.46 11.70 -44.15
C SER A 190 6.56 12.58 -45.04
N LEU A 191 5.23 12.41 -44.98
CA LEU A 191 4.26 13.18 -45.76
C LEU A 191 3.64 14.33 -44.96
N GLU A 192 3.71 14.31 -43.63
CA GLU A 192 3.13 15.35 -42.77
C GLU A 192 4.08 16.54 -42.63
N GLN A 193 3.60 17.74 -42.99
CA GLN A 193 4.37 18.96 -42.79
C GLN A 193 4.53 19.28 -41.29
N PRO A 194 5.70 19.81 -40.87
CA PRO A 194 5.93 20.19 -39.49
C PRO A 194 5.01 21.35 -39.07
N TYR A 195 4.40 21.22 -37.88
CA TYR A 195 3.41 22.18 -37.37
C TYR A 195 3.92 23.61 -37.14
N TYR A 196 5.24 23.78 -37.06
CA TYR A 196 5.91 25.07 -36.81
C TYR A 196 6.21 25.85 -38.10
N ILE A 197 5.79 25.37 -39.27
CA ILE A 197 6.09 25.98 -40.58
C ILE A 197 5.59 27.42 -40.71
N ASN A 198 4.49 27.77 -40.02
CA ASN A 198 3.87 29.10 -40.04
C ASN A 198 4.31 29.99 -38.87
N TYR A 199 5.38 29.65 -38.14
CA TYR A 199 5.79 30.42 -36.97
C TYR A 199 6.59 31.67 -37.37
N SER A 200 6.33 32.78 -36.69
CA SER A 200 7.14 33.99 -36.81
C SER A 200 8.56 33.75 -36.27
N LYS A 201 9.54 34.54 -36.73
CA LYS A 201 10.96 34.40 -36.30
C LYS A 201 11.12 34.49 -34.77
N THR A 202 10.35 35.34 -34.10
CA THR A 202 10.37 35.49 -32.64
C THR A 202 9.75 34.28 -31.94
N ARG A 203 8.61 33.79 -32.43
CA ARG A 203 7.96 32.58 -31.91
C ARG A 203 8.83 31.33 -32.10
N MET A 204 9.55 31.23 -33.23
CA MET A 204 10.49 30.14 -33.49
C MET A 204 11.64 30.13 -32.47
N LYS A 205 12.26 31.29 -32.21
CA LYS A 205 13.33 31.38 -31.19
C LYS A 205 12.85 30.97 -29.79
N VAL A 206 11.65 31.41 -29.39
CA VAL A 206 11.08 31.02 -28.09
C VAL A 206 10.75 29.53 -28.06
N HIS A 207 10.25 28.99 -29.17
CA HIS A 207 10.02 27.56 -29.33
C HIS A 207 11.30 26.74 -29.19
N ASP A 208 12.39 27.15 -29.85
CA ASP A 208 13.70 26.49 -29.75
C ASP A 208 14.24 26.50 -28.31
N ILE A 209 14.07 27.61 -27.58
CA ILE A 209 14.45 27.72 -26.17
C ILE A 209 13.62 26.78 -25.29
N VAL A 210 12.29 26.84 -25.41
CA VAL A 210 11.36 26.05 -24.58
C VAL A 210 11.49 24.55 -24.85
N MET A 211 11.82 24.16 -26.08
CA MET A 211 12.03 22.76 -26.46
C MET A 211 13.46 22.26 -26.17
N SER A 212 14.35 23.13 -25.66
CA SER A 212 15.72 22.75 -25.34
C SER A 212 15.80 21.92 -24.05
N LYS A 213 16.71 20.95 -24.03
CA LYS A 213 16.98 20.13 -22.82
C LYS A 213 17.47 20.97 -21.63
N TYR A 214 18.12 22.10 -21.90
CA TYR A 214 18.62 23.01 -20.88
C TYR A 214 17.49 23.72 -20.15
N PHE A 215 16.45 24.14 -20.87
CA PHE A 215 15.26 24.74 -20.26
C PHE A 215 14.58 23.75 -19.30
N ASP A 216 14.38 22.50 -19.75
CA ASP A 216 13.83 21.44 -18.91
C ASP A 216 14.69 21.16 -17.66
N LEU A 217 16.02 21.16 -17.80
CA LEU A 217 16.96 20.97 -16.68
C LEU A 217 16.88 22.12 -15.66
N ILE A 218 16.80 23.37 -16.13
CA ILE A 218 16.69 24.55 -15.26
C ILE A 218 15.36 24.51 -14.49
N VAL A 219 14.25 24.25 -15.18
CA VAL A 219 12.94 24.09 -14.54
C VAL A 219 12.98 22.97 -13.50
N ALA A 220 13.60 21.83 -13.82
CA ALA A 220 13.75 20.72 -12.89
C ALA A 220 14.57 21.09 -11.64
N ALA A 221 15.67 21.83 -11.80
CA ALA A 221 16.47 22.31 -10.68
C ALA A 221 15.66 23.25 -9.76
N ILE A 222 14.81 24.11 -10.34
CA ILE A 222 13.94 25.02 -9.59
C ILE A 222 12.84 24.26 -8.85
N ILE A 223 12.23 23.25 -9.49
CA ILE A 223 11.26 22.38 -8.80
C ILE A 223 11.94 21.66 -7.65
N PHE A 224 13.13 21.09 -7.86
CA PHE A 224 13.87 20.39 -6.83
C PHE A 224 14.19 21.32 -5.64
N LEU A 225 14.66 22.54 -5.91
CA LEU A 225 14.89 23.53 -4.87
C LEU A 225 13.60 23.87 -4.12
N ASN A 226 12.46 23.97 -4.81
CA ASN A 226 11.16 24.18 -4.17
C ASN A 226 10.78 23.00 -3.24
N VAL A 227 11.04 21.75 -3.64
CA VAL A 227 10.83 20.57 -2.77
C VAL A 227 11.72 20.63 -1.54
N VAL A 228 12.99 21.02 -1.69
CA VAL A 228 13.91 21.19 -0.56
C VAL A 228 13.37 22.26 0.39
N THR A 229 12.87 23.40 -0.11
CA THR A 229 12.29 24.42 0.77
C THR A 229 11.06 23.92 1.55
N MET A 230 10.22 23.07 0.95
CA MET A 230 9.10 22.44 1.67
C MET A 230 9.57 21.46 2.76
N ALA A 231 10.67 20.75 2.51
CA ALA A 231 11.23 19.81 3.48
C ALA A 231 11.92 20.49 4.68
N LEU A 232 12.26 21.78 4.55
CA LEU A 232 12.88 22.58 5.62
C LEU A 232 11.87 23.18 6.60
N GLU A 233 10.56 23.03 6.38
CA GLU A 233 9.54 23.48 7.32
C GLU A 233 9.53 22.60 8.58
N PHE A 234 9.66 23.19 9.77
CA PHE A 234 9.60 22.48 11.06
C PHE A 234 8.74 23.22 12.08
N TYR A 235 8.33 22.49 13.14
CA TYR A 235 7.49 23.03 14.20
C TYR A 235 8.24 24.09 15.03
N MET A 236 7.59 25.24 15.31
CA MET A 236 8.18 26.38 16.02
C MET A 236 9.36 27.03 15.30
N MET A 237 9.20 27.31 14.00
CA MET A 237 10.20 27.99 13.18
C MET A 237 10.31 29.49 13.53
N PRO A 238 11.52 30.08 13.61
CA PRO A 238 11.70 31.52 13.82
C PRO A 238 11.00 32.35 12.73
N GLN A 239 10.39 33.48 13.11
CA GLN A 239 9.60 34.32 12.18
C GLN A 239 10.39 34.75 10.94
N VAL A 240 11.68 35.09 11.10
CA VAL A 240 12.56 35.44 9.96
C VAL A 240 12.64 34.31 8.93
N MET A 241 12.69 33.06 9.37
CA MET A 241 12.76 31.92 8.46
C MET A 241 11.39 31.65 7.82
N VAL A 242 10.28 31.95 8.50
CA VAL A 242 8.93 31.88 7.93
C VAL A 242 8.81 32.89 6.79
N ASP A 243 9.24 34.12 7.01
CA ASP A 243 9.22 35.18 5.99
C ASP A 243 10.07 34.79 4.77
N ILE A 244 11.29 34.29 4.99
CA ILE A 244 12.17 33.81 3.91
C ILE A 244 11.49 32.71 3.09
N MET A 245 10.87 31.72 3.75
CA MET A 245 10.18 30.63 3.05
C MET A 245 8.96 31.14 2.25
N THR A 246 8.24 32.14 2.77
CA THR A 246 7.13 32.81 2.08
C THR A 246 7.61 33.54 0.82
N TYR A 247 8.68 34.32 0.91
CA TYR A 247 9.26 35.00 -0.26
C TYR A 247 9.78 34.00 -1.31
N LEU A 248 10.44 32.93 -0.89
CA LEU A 248 10.87 31.86 -1.79
C LEU A 248 9.67 31.21 -2.50
N ASN A 249 8.58 30.95 -1.78
CA ASN A 249 7.34 30.41 -2.36
C ASN A 249 6.74 31.33 -3.43
N TYR A 250 6.80 32.65 -3.25
CA TYR A 250 6.37 33.62 -4.26
C TYR A 250 7.27 33.58 -5.50
N ILE A 251 8.59 33.53 -5.31
CA ILE A 251 9.56 33.43 -6.40
C ILE A 251 9.34 32.15 -7.22
N PHE A 252 9.20 30.99 -6.56
CA PHE A 252 8.94 29.72 -7.26
C PHE A 252 7.63 29.75 -8.06
N THR A 253 6.58 30.31 -7.48
CA THR A 253 5.28 30.43 -8.15
C THR A 253 5.38 31.35 -9.36
N ALA A 254 6.07 32.48 -9.26
CA ALA A 254 6.31 33.39 -10.37
C ALA A 254 7.09 32.72 -11.51
N VAL A 255 8.12 31.92 -11.19
CA VAL A 255 8.86 31.15 -12.19
C VAL A 255 7.96 30.13 -12.89
N PHE A 256 7.08 29.42 -12.16
CA PHE A 256 6.14 28.47 -12.77
C PHE A 256 5.08 29.14 -13.66
N ILE A 257 4.64 30.36 -13.30
CA ILE A 257 3.77 31.16 -14.16
C ILE A 257 4.50 31.52 -15.46
N LEU A 258 5.74 32.01 -15.35
CA LEU A 258 6.55 32.37 -16.52
C LEU A 258 6.81 31.16 -17.43
N GLU A 259 7.14 30.01 -16.84
CA GLU A 259 7.31 28.73 -17.53
C GLU A 259 6.06 28.37 -18.35
N ALA A 260 4.87 28.44 -17.71
CA ALA A 260 3.60 28.11 -18.37
C ALA A 260 3.28 29.09 -19.52
N LEU A 261 3.49 30.40 -19.31
CA LEU A 261 3.27 31.43 -20.33
C LEU A 261 4.20 31.24 -21.54
N LEU A 262 5.49 30.99 -21.31
CA LEU A 262 6.46 30.73 -22.37
C LEU A 262 6.06 29.50 -23.21
N LYS A 263 5.61 28.43 -22.56
CA LYS A 263 5.12 27.22 -23.26
C LYS A 263 3.83 27.46 -24.04
N ILE A 264 2.87 28.22 -23.50
CA ILE A 264 1.63 28.58 -24.21
C ILE A 264 1.96 29.40 -25.45
N PHE A 265 2.90 30.35 -25.36
CA PHE A 265 3.34 31.17 -26.49
C PHE A 265 4.08 30.34 -27.56
N ALA A 266 5.00 29.46 -27.13
CA ALA A 266 5.75 28.59 -28.03
C ALA A 266 4.84 27.60 -28.78
N LEU A 267 4.07 26.79 -28.05
CA LEU A 267 3.29 25.67 -28.59
C LEU A 267 1.93 26.11 -29.17
N GLY A 268 1.41 27.25 -28.72
CA GLY A 268 0.06 27.72 -29.01
C GLY A 268 -1.00 27.05 -28.14
N PHE A 269 -2.10 27.77 -27.89
CA PHE A 269 -3.16 27.39 -26.95
C PHE A 269 -3.72 25.98 -27.19
N LYS A 270 -4.14 25.66 -28.43
CA LYS A 270 -4.76 24.37 -28.75
C LYS A 270 -3.83 23.16 -28.52
N ARG A 271 -2.52 23.31 -28.79
CA ARG A 271 -1.57 22.21 -28.65
C ARG A 271 -1.13 22.04 -27.20
N TYR A 272 -0.95 23.15 -26.49
CA TYR A 272 -0.61 23.17 -25.07
C TYR A 272 -1.64 22.38 -24.25
N PHE A 273 -2.93 22.67 -24.42
CA PHE A 273 -4.01 21.99 -23.69
C PHE A 273 -4.34 20.58 -24.22
N LYS A 274 -3.70 20.09 -25.30
CA LYS A 274 -3.88 18.71 -25.75
C LYS A 274 -2.96 17.73 -25.00
N ASP A 275 -1.86 18.23 -24.43
CA ASP A 275 -0.89 17.40 -23.69
C ASP A 275 -1.25 17.36 -22.20
N GLY A 276 -1.52 16.16 -21.67
CA GLY A 276 -1.94 15.97 -20.27
C GLY A 276 -0.90 16.48 -19.26
N TRP A 277 0.40 16.43 -19.60
CA TRP A 277 1.44 16.96 -18.73
C TRP A 277 1.45 18.49 -18.64
N ASN A 278 1.05 19.17 -19.71
CA ASN A 278 0.92 20.63 -19.72
C ASN A 278 -0.40 21.07 -19.07
N GLN A 279 -1.46 20.26 -19.16
CA GLN A 279 -2.68 20.49 -18.37
C GLN A 279 -2.38 20.45 -16.86
N LEU A 280 -1.66 19.41 -16.40
CA LEU A 280 -1.24 19.28 -15.00
C LEU A 280 -0.35 20.45 -14.55
N ASP A 281 0.55 20.92 -15.42
CA ASP A 281 1.40 22.11 -15.18
C ASP A 281 0.57 23.36 -14.88
N VAL A 282 -0.43 23.68 -15.74
CA VAL A 282 -1.34 24.82 -15.50
C VAL A 282 -2.20 24.62 -14.26
N THR A 283 -2.71 23.41 -14.03
CA THR A 283 -3.50 23.14 -12.82
C THR A 283 -2.68 23.41 -11.56
N ILE A 284 -1.41 22.99 -11.51
CA ILE A 284 -0.51 23.26 -10.38
C ILE A 284 -0.24 24.76 -10.22
N VAL A 285 -0.05 25.48 -11.32
CA VAL A 285 0.13 26.94 -11.28
C VAL A 285 -1.12 27.62 -10.73
N ILE A 286 -2.31 27.25 -11.19
CA ILE A 286 -3.59 27.79 -10.70
C ILE A 286 -3.77 27.50 -9.20
N LEU A 287 -3.53 26.26 -8.77
CA LEU A 287 -3.62 25.88 -7.35
C LEU A 287 -2.62 26.66 -6.49
N SER A 288 -1.43 26.94 -7.03
CA SER A 288 -0.40 27.73 -6.34
C SER A 288 -0.82 29.19 -6.17
N ILE A 289 -1.41 29.79 -7.21
CA ILE A 289 -1.95 31.15 -7.15
C ILE A 289 -3.12 31.21 -6.16
N ALA A 290 -4.05 30.24 -6.23
CA ALA A 290 -5.18 30.16 -5.31
C ALA A 290 -4.72 30.01 -3.85
N GLY A 291 -3.67 29.22 -3.60
CA GLY A 291 -3.10 29.05 -2.27
C GLY A 291 -2.53 30.34 -1.69
N ILE A 292 -1.84 31.15 -2.51
CA ILE A 292 -1.31 32.45 -2.09
C ILE A 292 -2.44 33.46 -1.88
N ALA A 293 -3.38 33.54 -2.83
CA ALA A 293 -4.50 34.48 -2.74
C ALA A 293 -5.37 34.24 -1.50
N MET A 294 -5.56 32.98 -1.10
CA MET A 294 -6.32 32.63 0.11
C MET A 294 -5.59 33.03 1.40
N GLU A 295 -4.25 32.94 1.42
CA GLU A 295 -3.42 33.32 2.58
C GLU A 295 -3.42 34.85 2.79
N GLU A 296 -3.39 35.62 1.70
CA GLU A 296 -3.45 37.10 1.72
C GLU A 296 -4.88 37.66 1.94
N LEU A 297 -5.92 36.87 1.64
CA LEU A 297 -7.32 37.26 1.85
C LEU A 297 -7.77 37.06 3.31
N GLU A 298 -7.22 36.05 3.98
CA GLU A 298 -7.40 35.81 5.42
C GLU A 298 -7.01 37.04 6.25
N SER A 299 -5.98 37.78 5.85
CA SER A 299 -5.49 38.94 6.60
C SER A 299 -6.36 40.19 6.45
N ASN A 300 -7.30 40.25 5.51
CA ASN A 300 -7.94 41.52 5.14
C ASN A 300 -9.47 41.58 5.17
N ILE A 301 -10.25 40.51 4.89
CA ILE A 301 -11.72 40.70 4.67
C ILE A 301 -12.63 39.53 5.10
N ILE A 302 -12.23 38.25 5.04
CA ILE A 302 -13.14 37.10 5.22
C ILE A 302 -12.58 36.07 6.21
N PRO A 303 -13.31 35.68 7.28
CA PRO A 303 -12.91 34.57 8.14
C PRO A 303 -13.05 33.24 7.38
N ILE A 304 -11.93 32.71 6.89
CA ILE A 304 -11.86 31.41 6.21
C ILE A 304 -11.71 30.31 7.27
N ASN A 305 -12.35 29.16 7.04
CA ASN A 305 -12.22 28.02 7.94
C ASN A 305 -10.76 27.52 7.99
N PRO A 306 -10.13 27.39 9.19
CA PRO A 306 -8.73 26.96 9.34
C PRO A 306 -8.43 25.59 8.70
N THR A 307 -9.43 24.73 8.55
CA THR A 307 -9.29 23.45 7.83
C THR A 307 -9.01 23.63 6.34
N ILE A 308 -9.63 24.64 5.70
CA ILE A 308 -9.41 24.93 4.27
C ILE A 308 -7.98 25.42 4.07
N ILE A 309 -7.49 26.29 4.95
CA ILE A 309 -6.10 26.78 4.93
C ILE A 309 -5.12 25.62 5.06
N ARG A 310 -5.39 24.68 5.97
CA ARG A 310 -4.58 23.46 6.11
C ARG A 310 -4.55 22.62 4.84
N ILE A 311 -5.70 22.45 4.17
CA ILE A 311 -5.77 21.73 2.88
C ILE A 311 -4.97 22.46 1.80
N MET A 312 -5.11 23.79 1.69
CA MET A 312 -4.37 24.59 0.71
C MET A 312 -2.84 24.53 0.92
N ARG A 313 -2.39 24.46 2.18
CA ARG A 313 -0.97 24.23 2.50
C ARG A 313 -0.51 22.84 2.04
N VAL A 314 -1.29 21.79 2.27
CA VAL A 314 -0.98 20.42 1.80
C VAL A 314 -0.97 20.33 0.27
N LEU A 315 -1.87 21.04 -0.42
CA LEU A 315 -1.92 21.06 -1.88
C LEU A 315 -0.65 21.61 -2.54
N ARG A 316 0.20 22.35 -1.81
CA ARG A 316 1.51 22.79 -2.31
C ARG A 316 2.40 21.58 -2.70
N ILE A 317 2.23 20.43 -2.03
CA ILE A 317 2.93 19.17 -2.35
C ILE A 317 2.64 18.70 -3.79
N ALA A 318 1.51 19.09 -4.38
CA ALA A 318 1.20 18.76 -5.77
C ALA A 318 2.29 19.25 -6.75
N ARG A 319 3.08 20.28 -6.39
CA ARG A 319 4.22 20.75 -7.18
C ARG A 319 5.31 19.69 -7.36
N VAL A 320 5.48 18.78 -6.40
CA VAL A 320 6.42 17.64 -6.50
C VAL A 320 6.07 16.75 -7.69
N LEU A 321 4.78 16.66 -8.06
CA LEU A 321 4.33 15.90 -9.23
C LEU A 321 4.92 16.43 -10.54
N LYS A 322 5.38 17.69 -10.60
CA LYS A 322 6.10 18.21 -11.78
C LYS A 322 7.40 17.45 -12.05
N LEU A 323 8.07 16.90 -11.02
CA LEU A 323 9.29 16.08 -11.20
C LEU A 323 9.04 14.82 -12.02
N LEU A 324 7.80 14.29 -11.97
CA LEU A 324 7.39 13.16 -12.80
C LEU A 324 7.50 13.48 -14.30
N LYS A 325 7.52 14.76 -14.70
CA LYS A 325 7.69 15.17 -16.09
C LYS A 325 9.09 14.84 -16.63
N MET A 326 10.10 14.73 -15.78
CA MET A 326 11.49 14.50 -16.21
C MET A 326 11.90 13.04 -16.05
N ALA A 327 11.32 12.36 -15.07
CA ALA A 327 11.62 10.97 -14.77
C ALA A 327 10.90 10.01 -15.75
N GLN A 328 11.44 9.85 -16.95
CA GLN A 328 10.90 8.93 -17.97
C GLN A 328 10.72 7.50 -17.45
N GLY A 329 11.63 7.02 -16.59
CA GLY A 329 11.49 5.72 -15.92
C GLY A 329 10.28 5.65 -14.98
N ILE A 330 10.09 6.67 -14.12
CA ILE A 330 8.96 6.72 -13.19
C ILE A 330 7.64 6.84 -13.95
N ARG A 331 7.60 7.61 -15.05
CA ARG A 331 6.41 7.70 -15.91
C ARG A 331 6.02 6.35 -16.49
N ALA A 332 6.99 5.61 -17.04
CA ALA A 332 6.73 4.29 -17.58
C ALA A 332 6.14 3.36 -16.50
N LEU A 333 6.68 3.42 -15.28
CA LEU A 333 6.13 2.68 -14.14
C LEU A 333 4.71 3.16 -13.77
N LEU A 334 4.46 4.47 -13.67
CA LEU A 334 3.13 5.01 -13.37
C LEU A 334 2.10 4.62 -14.43
N ASP A 335 2.47 4.67 -15.72
CA ASP A 335 1.61 4.24 -16.82
C ASP A 335 1.26 2.76 -16.69
N THR A 336 2.21 1.91 -16.30
CA THR A 336 1.92 0.49 -16.03
C THR A 336 1.00 0.31 -14.82
N VAL A 337 1.17 1.12 -13.76
CA VAL A 337 0.29 1.10 -12.58
C VAL A 337 -1.13 1.53 -12.94
N PHE A 338 -1.30 2.60 -13.72
CA PHE A 338 -2.62 3.03 -14.18
C PHE A 338 -3.28 2.00 -15.09
N GLN A 339 -2.52 1.30 -15.92
CA GLN A 339 -3.04 0.18 -16.72
C GLN A 339 -3.46 -1.03 -15.86
N ALA A 340 -2.78 -1.26 -14.73
CA ALA A 340 -3.15 -2.31 -13.77
C ALA A 340 -4.33 -1.93 -12.86
N LEU A 341 -4.63 -0.63 -12.69
CA LEU A 341 -5.65 -0.13 -11.77
C LEU A 341 -7.05 -0.75 -11.98
N PRO A 342 -7.56 -0.96 -13.21
CA PRO A 342 -8.82 -1.65 -13.42
C PRO A 342 -8.83 -3.10 -12.90
N GLN A 343 -7.71 -3.81 -13.01
CA GLN A 343 -7.58 -5.17 -12.51
C GLN A 343 -7.53 -5.20 -10.98
N VAL A 344 -6.77 -4.27 -10.37
CA VAL A 344 -6.73 -4.07 -8.91
C VAL A 344 -8.13 -3.67 -8.39
N GLY A 345 -8.88 -2.86 -9.14
CA GLY A 345 -10.25 -2.51 -8.81
C GLY A 345 -11.18 -3.73 -8.71
N ASN A 346 -11.03 -4.73 -9.59
CA ASN A 346 -11.79 -5.98 -9.51
C ASN A 346 -11.45 -6.79 -8.25
N LEU A 347 -10.17 -6.84 -7.85
CA LEU A 347 -9.74 -7.44 -6.58
C LEU A 347 -10.28 -6.65 -5.38
N GLY A 348 -10.18 -5.32 -5.43
CA GLY A 348 -10.72 -4.44 -4.40
C GLY A 348 -12.24 -4.61 -4.22
N LEU A 349 -12.98 -4.79 -5.31
CA LEU A 349 -14.41 -5.09 -5.26
C LEU A 349 -14.70 -6.45 -4.62
N LEU A 350 -13.86 -7.48 -4.87
CA LEU A 350 -13.96 -8.77 -4.19
C LEU A 350 -13.78 -8.60 -2.67
N PHE A 351 -12.72 -7.91 -2.25
CA PHE A 351 -12.46 -7.64 -0.83
C PHE A 351 -13.57 -6.82 -0.19
N PHE A 352 -14.06 -5.79 -0.88
CA PHE A 352 -15.19 -5.00 -0.42
C PHE A 352 -16.45 -5.84 -0.22
N LEU A 353 -16.77 -6.75 -1.14
CA LEU A 353 -17.89 -7.67 -1.00
C LEU A 353 -17.70 -8.63 0.17
N LEU A 354 -16.49 -9.17 0.37
CA LEU A 354 -16.17 -10.03 1.50
C LEU A 354 -16.35 -9.26 2.82
N PHE A 355 -15.77 -8.07 2.95
CA PHE A 355 -15.93 -7.24 4.14
C PHE A 355 -17.39 -6.85 4.39
N PHE A 356 -18.14 -6.53 3.34
CA PHE A 356 -19.57 -6.26 3.44
C PHE A 356 -20.36 -7.47 3.97
N ILE A 357 -20.01 -8.70 3.54
CA ILE A 357 -20.65 -9.94 4.02
C ILE A 357 -20.29 -10.24 5.48
N PHE A 358 -19.05 -9.96 5.91
CA PHE A 358 -18.64 -10.18 7.31
C PHE A 358 -19.14 -9.11 8.28
N ALA A 359 -19.36 -7.89 7.78
CA ALA A 359 -19.92 -6.78 8.58
C ALA A 359 -21.44 -6.86 8.77
N ALA A 360 -22.15 -7.61 7.91
CA ALA A 360 -23.61 -7.76 7.91
C ALA A 360 -24.05 -9.09 8.54
#